data_AF-A0A2L1UFT2-F1
#
_entry.id   AF-A0A2L1UFT2-F1
#
_cell.length_a   1.000
_cell.length_b   1.000
_cell.length_c   1.000
_cell.angle_alpha   90.00
_cell.angle_beta   90.00
_cell.angle_gamma   90.00
#
_symmetry.space_group_name_H-M   'P 1'
#
loop_
_entity.id
_entity.type
_entity.pdbx_description
1 polymer ?
#
loop_
_entity_poly.entity_id
_entity_poly.type
_entity_poly.pdbx_seq_one_letter_code
_entity_poly.pdbx_strand_id
1 'polypeptide(L)'
;MNEDELYHYDPLHHELVLIKSGNIFNKIMGSLSVSGRSYDCDFAIIVTNMLDKNSFKYGTMSYRIQTIDSGVFIRRVIEIAPYFRIDPEYHLDFDDDIIASELCIGDEEGVMGVITIRDVPLFHFGRNDKNLKIPKTNLDLNRSKYFPLLKLVHEQTKPVHSKWRDKESFHSKNISTKSPTYFLPNPRQKNMSLEQYMAIRNTTFHYFSGEEVSQEDFSSFLGMAFEQFNPCYDFHYRAEIAIYCYCNHIKDIKEGLYIYNVISHSLTQVWEGALSLNIYKTIVQPDLDFNKTAATLILSGLPSFMEECSRLYRKTNIVCGIMMERIIHSAVIQGLGQYPFLSYSADAFKTVMKLPEPFIPLSLIFIGHKDCSNYILKYPMFL
;
A
#
# COMPACT_ATOMS: atom_id res chain seq x y z
N MET A 1 -14.35 -27.76 -24.33
CA MET A 1 -13.51 -27.02 -23.37
C MET A 1 -13.97 -25.59 -23.45
N ASN A 2 -14.46 -25.00 -22.36
CA ASN A 2 -14.72 -23.57 -22.35
C ASN A 2 -13.37 -22.87 -22.53
N GLU A 3 -13.30 -21.93 -23.48
CA GLU A 3 -12.13 -21.08 -23.63
C GLU A 3 -12.13 -20.05 -22.50
N ASP A 4 -10.96 -19.79 -21.91
CA ASP A 4 -10.82 -18.72 -20.94
C ASP A 4 -10.71 -17.39 -21.68
N GLU A 5 -11.19 -16.31 -21.08
CA GLU A 5 -11.20 -14.98 -21.68
C GLU A 5 -10.37 -14.02 -20.82
N LEU A 6 -9.56 -13.18 -21.46
CA LEU A 6 -8.77 -12.13 -20.83
C LEU A 6 -9.40 -10.78 -21.12
N TYR A 7 -9.61 -9.98 -20.09
CA TYR A 7 -10.25 -8.68 -20.17
C TYR A 7 -9.36 -7.55 -19.64
N HIS A 8 -9.45 -6.39 -20.28
CA HIS A 8 -8.97 -5.11 -19.75
C HIS A 8 -10.15 -4.40 -19.05
N TYR A 9 -9.94 -3.93 -17.82
CA TYR A 9 -10.92 -3.05 -17.18
C TYR A 9 -10.69 -1.60 -17.62
N ASP A 10 -11.66 -1.04 -18.34
CA ASP A 10 -11.67 0.38 -18.73
C ASP A 10 -12.40 1.21 -17.65
N PRO A 11 -11.66 1.97 -16.82
CA PRO A 11 -12.27 2.74 -15.75
C PRO A 11 -13.08 3.95 -16.26
N LEU A 12 -12.85 4.45 -17.48
CA LEU A 12 -13.58 5.60 -18.03
C LEU A 12 -15.02 5.23 -18.38
N HIS A 13 -15.20 4.03 -18.94
CA HIS A 13 -16.51 3.53 -19.37
C HIS A 13 -17.12 2.53 -18.39
N HIS A 14 -16.38 2.14 -17.35
CA HIS A 14 -16.77 1.12 -16.37
C HIS A 14 -17.17 -0.20 -17.06
N GLU A 15 -16.29 -0.71 -17.93
CA GLU A 15 -16.53 -1.92 -18.71
C GLU A 15 -15.31 -2.85 -18.75
N LEU A 16 -15.56 -4.12 -19.08
CA LEU A 16 -14.53 -5.12 -19.37
C LEU A 16 -14.42 -5.28 -20.89
N VAL A 17 -13.26 -4.96 -21.44
CA VAL A 17 -12.95 -5.08 -22.87
C VAL A 17 -12.20 -6.38 -23.10
N LEU A 18 -12.78 -7.29 -23.91
CA LEU A 18 -12.13 -8.55 -24.26
C LEU A 18 -10.84 -8.27 -25.04
N ILE A 19 -9.71 -8.76 -24.52
CA ILE A 19 -8.40 -8.69 -25.16
C ILE A 19 -8.18 -9.92 -26.03
N LYS A 20 -8.37 -11.12 -25.46
CA LYS A 20 -8.21 -12.39 -26.16
C LYS A 20 -8.98 -13.52 -25.48
N SER A 21 -9.31 -14.57 -26.22
CA SER A 21 -9.79 -15.85 -25.70
C SER A 21 -8.76 -16.97 -25.95
N GLY A 22 -8.83 -18.05 -25.17
CA GLY A 22 -8.02 -19.26 -25.38
C GLY A 22 -7.62 -19.94 -24.07
N ASN A 23 -6.57 -20.76 -24.11
CA ASN A 23 -6.01 -21.42 -22.93
C ASN A 23 -4.99 -20.51 -22.23
N ILE A 24 -5.52 -19.50 -21.53
CA ILE A 24 -4.74 -18.40 -20.91
C ILE A 24 -4.60 -18.66 -19.43
N PHE A 25 -5.70 -19.02 -18.77
CA PHE A 25 -5.80 -19.10 -17.33
C PHE A 25 -4.80 -20.09 -16.74
N ASN A 26 -4.73 -21.29 -17.32
CA ASN A 26 -3.79 -22.33 -16.88
C ASN A 26 -2.33 -21.90 -16.96
N LYS A 27 -1.95 -21.08 -17.97
CA LYS A 27 -0.58 -20.60 -18.11
C LYS A 27 -0.24 -19.57 -17.04
N ILE A 28 -1.16 -18.65 -16.77
CA ILE A 28 -1.00 -17.62 -15.73
C ILE A 28 -0.97 -18.29 -14.36
N MET A 29 -1.90 -19.20 -14.05
CA MET A 29 -1.89 -19.94 -12.78
C MET A 29 -0.61 -20.79 -12.65
N GLY A 30 -0.14 -21.40 -13.75
CA GLY A 30 1.13 -22.12 -13.79
C GLY A 30 2.36 -21.23 -13.48
N SER A 31 2.32 -19.94 -13.79
CA SER A 31 3.42 -19.00 -13.47
C SER A 31 3.48 -18.58 -12.00
N LEU A 32 2.42 -18.77 -11.21
CA LEU A 32 2.38 -18.43 -9.76
C LEU A 32 3.17 -19.44 -8.88
N SER A 33 3.87 -20.37 -9.52
CA SER A 33 4.47 -21.56 -8.92
C SER A 33 5.80 -21.29 -8.21
N VAL A 34 5.75 -20.60 -7.06
CA VAL A 34 6.76 -20.78 -6.00
C VAL A 34 6.24 -21.72 -4.91
N SER A 35 4.94 -21.98 -4.81
CA SER A 35 4.34 -22.71 -3.68
C SER A 35 3.98 -24.18 -3.95
N GLY A 36 4.02 -24.66 -5.20
CA GLY A 36 3.60 -26.04 -5.53
C GLY A 36 2.11 -26.30 -5.26
N ARG A 37 1.30 -25.25 -5.05
CA ARG A 37 -0.15 -25.34 -4.93
C ARG A 37 -0.78 -25.22 -6.31
N SER A 38 -1.74 -26.08 -6.62
CA SER A 38 -2.71 -25.81 -7.67
C SER A 38 -3.66 -24.72 -7.14
N TYR A 39 -3.83 -23.65 -7.90
CA TYR A 39 -4.77 -22.59 -7.55
C TYR A 39 -6.13 -22.91 -8.14
N ASP A 40 -7.04 -23.37 -7.29
CA ASP A 40 -8.47 -23.47 -7.61
C ASP A 40 -9.08 -22.09 -7.39
N CYS A 41 -9.41 -21.37 -8.46
CA CYS A 41 -10.05 -20.06 -8.39
C CYS A 41 -10.96 -19.80 -9.59
N ASP A 42 -11.98 -18.95 -9.41
CA ASP A 42 -13.00 -18.66 -10.41
C ASP A 42 -12.49 -17.68 -11.47
N PHE A 43 -11.73 -16.67 -11.06
CA PHE A 43 -11.01 -15.77 -11.94
C PHE A 43 -9.80 -15.12 -11.24
N ALA A 44 -8.96 -14.44 -12.01
CA ALA A 44 -7.83 -13.69 -11.48
C ALA A 44 -7.81 -12.25 -12.00
N ILE A 45 -7.44 -11.31 -11.11
CA ILE A 45 -7.15 -9.92 -11.45
C ILE A 45 -5.63 -9.77 -11.57
N ILE A 46 -5.16 -9.24 -12.69
CA ILE A 46 -3.73 -8.99 -12.91
C ILE A 46 -3.48 -7.50 -12.78
N VAL A 47 -2.60 -7.12 -11.88
CA VAL A 47 -2.26 -5.73 -11.58
C VAL A 47 -1.00 -5.38 -12.36
N THR A 48 -1.10 -4.41 -13.26
CA THR A 48 0.01 -3.91 -14.08
C THR A 48 0.25 -2.43 -13.83
N ASN A 49 1.48 -1.98 -14.10
CA ASN A 49 1.84 -0.57 -14.06
C ASN A 49 2.51 -0.15 -15.36
N MET A 50 1.99 0.92 -15.97
CA MET A 50 2.68 1.67 -17.03
C MET A 50 3.87 2.42 -16.42
N LEU A 51 5.08 1.90 -16.59
CA LEU A 51 6.27 2.30 -15.84
C LEU A 51 6.61 3.80 -16.00
N ASP A 52 6.35 4.36 -17.17
CA ASP A 52 6.63 5.76 -17.50
C ASP A 52 5.46 6.72 -17.23
N LYS A 53 4.27 6.22 -16.85
CA LYS A 53 3.04 7.04 -16.74
C LYS A 53 3.20 8.25 -15.81
N ASN A 54 3.89 8.06 -14.69
CA ASN A 54 4.07 9.08 -13.66
C ASN A 54 5.52 9.62 -13.59
N SER A 55 6.38 9.19 -14.52
CA SER A 55 7.80 9.53 -14.48
C SER A 55 8.06 11.01 -14.80
N PHE A 56 7.20 11.67 -15.58
CA PHE A 56 7.28 13.11 -15.84
C PHE A 56 7.21 13.96 -14.55
N LYS A 57 6.48 13.48 -13.54
CA LYS A 57 6.26 14.17 -12.26
C LYS A 57 7.26 13.74 -11.19
N TYR A 58 7.56 12.45 -11.10
CA TYR A 58 8.34 11.88 -9.99
C TYR A 58 9.73 11.38 -10.39
N GLY A 59 10.10 11.49 -11.67
CA GLY A 59 11.36 10.97 -12.19
C GLY A 59 11.54 9.49 -11.84
N THR A 60 12.73 9.16 -11.33
CA THR A 60 13.11 7.79 -10.94
C THR A 60 12.37 7.30 -9.69
N MET A 61 11.77 8.19 -8.88
CA MET A 61 10.94 7.79 -7.74
C MET A 61 9.61 7.18 -8.17
N SER A 62 9.22 7.33 -9.45
CA SER A 62 7.96 6.80 -9.94
C SER A 62 7.86 5.32 -9.60
N TYR A 63 8.85 4.47 -9.91
CA TYR A 63 8.78 3.01 -9.68
C TYR A 63 8.32 2.64 -8.26
N ARG A 64 8.89 3.31 -7.24
CA ARG A 64 8.49 3.12 -5.84
C ARG A 64 7.04 3.55 -5.59
N ILE A 65 6.64 4.71 -6.10
CA ILE A 65 5.28 5.24 -5.89
C ILE A 65 4.24 4.32 -6.53
N GLN A 66 4.42 3.94 -7.80
CA GLN A 66 3.46 3.08 -8.50
C GLN A 66 3.43 1.64 -7.93
N THR A 67 4.56 1.11 -7.41
CA THR A 67 4.53 -0.19 -6.71
C THR A 67 3.78 -0.11 -5.37
N ILE A 68 3.90 1.00 -4.64
CA ILE A 68 3.07 1.28 -3.46
C ILE A 68 1.58 1.40 -3.86
N ASP A 69 1.27 2.10 -4.96
CA ASP A 69 -0.11 2.24 -5.45
C ASP A 69 -0.72 0.88 -5.84
N SER A 70 0.06 -0.04 -6.42
CA SER A 70 -0.40 -1.42 -6.68
C SER A 70 -0.77 -2.14 -5.39
N GLY A 71 -0.02 -1.92 -4.31
CA GLY A 71 -0.35 -2.46 -2.98
C GLY A 71 -1.64 -1.89 -2.40
N VAL A 72 -1.86 -0.58 -2.56
CA VAL A 72 -3.12 0.07 -2.19
C VAL A 72 -4.29 -0.55 -2.94
N PHE A 73 -4.15 -0.75 -4.25
CA PHE A 73 -5.17 -1.40 -5.08
C PHE A 73 -5.47 -2.83 -4.62
N ILE A 74 -4.43 -3.65 -4.43
CA ILE A 74 -4.57 -5.03 -3.94
C ILE A 74 -5.34 -5.06 -2.63
N ARG A 75 -4.99 -4.17 -1.68
CA ARG A 75 -5.68 -4.12 -0.39
C ARG A 75 -7.15 -3.77 -0.54
N ARG A 76 -7.52 -2.85 -1.43
CA ARG A 76 -8.94 -2.51 -1.67
C ARG A 76 -9.75 -3.68 -2.19
N VAL A 77 -9.18 -4.49 -3.08
CA VAL A 77 -9.85 -5.72 -3.56
C VAL A 77 -10.09 -6.69 -2.40
N ILE A 78 -9.12 -6.86 -1.51
CA ILE A 78 -9.26 -7.71 -0.32
C ILE A 78 -10.30 -7.16 0.65
N GLU A 79 -10.36 -5.83 0.79
CA GLU A 79 -11.23 -5.13 1.73
C GLU A 79 -12.71 -5.25 1.39
N ILE A 80 -13.04 -5.31 0.11
CA ILE A 80 -14.43 -5.47 -0.35
C ILE A 80 -14.89 -6.94 -0.31
N ALA A 81 -13.98 -7.90 -0.09
CA ALA A 81 -14.28 -9.31 -0.19
C ALA A 81 -15.43 -9.80 0.70
N PRO A 82 -15.54 -9.41 1.98
CA PRO A 82 -16.67 -9.82 2.83
C PRO A 82 -18.02 -9.34 2.31
N TYR A 83 -18.07 -8.20 1.59
CA TYR A 83 -19.31 -7.66 1.03
C TYR A 83 -19.81 -8.47 -0.16
N PHE A 84 -18.88 -8.98 -0.98
CA PHE A 84 -19.20 -9.81 -2.14
C PHE A 84 -19.20 -11.31 -1.83
N ARG A 85 -18.83 -11.71 -0.60
CA ARG A 85 -18.67 -13.10 -0.16
C ARG A 85 -17.71 -13.88 -1.05
N ILE A 86 -16.63 -13.22 -1.47
CA ILE A 86 -15.54 -13.79 -2.25
C ILE A 86 -14.32 -13.99 -1.36
N ASP A 87 -13.39 -14.82 -1.80
CA ASP A 87 -12.15 -15.09 -1.08
C ASP A 87 -10.91 -14.80 -1.96
N PRO A 88 -10.32 -13.60 -1.83
CA PRO A 88 -9.15 -13.18 -2.60
C PRO A 88 -7.84 -13.61 -1.95
N GLU A 89 -6.91 -14.10 -2.76
CA GLU A 89 -5.50 -14.33 -2.40
C GLU A 89 -4.61 -13.58 -3.39
N TYR A 90 -3.64 -12.82 -2.89
CA TYR A 90 -2.71 -12.05 -3.73
C TYR A 90 -1.34 -12.72 -3.82
N HIS A 91 -0.75 -12.68 -5.00
CA HIS A 91 0.49 -13.36 -5.37
C HIS A 91 1.49 -12.34 -5.88
N LEU A 92 2.66 -12.28 -5.24
CA LEU A 92 3.74 -11.37 -5.62
C LEU A 92 4.97 -12.11 -6.15
N ASP A 93 4.93 -13.44 -6.18
CA ASP A 93 5.96 -14.29 -6.76
C ASP A 93 5.37 -15.06 -7.94
N PHE A 94 5.83 -14.71 -9.13
CA PHE A 94 5.38 -15.26 -10.39
C PHE A 94 6.43 -15.02 -11.47
N ASP A 95 6.38 -15.81 -12.54
CA ASP A 95 7.15 -15.54 -13.75
C ASP A 95 6.55 -14.35 -14.52
N ASP A 96 7.22 -13.21 -14.43
CA ASP A 96 6.78 -11.96 -15.08
C ASP A 96 6.66 -12.09 -16.59
N ASP A 97 7.59 -12.80 -17.25
CA ASP A 97 7.66 -12.85 -18.71
C ASP A 97 6.55 -13.74 -19.29
N ILE A 98 6.18 -14.82 -18.59
CA ILE A 98 5.02 -15.63 -18.95
C ILE A 98 3.74 -14.79 -18.90
N ILE A 99 3.51 -14.06 -17.80
CA ILE A 99 2.29 -13.25 -17.65
C ILE A 99 2.28 -12.10 -18.67
N ALA A 100 3.40 -11.39 -18.85
CA ALA A 100 3.51 -10.29 -19.80
C ALA A 100 3.23 -10.75 -21.25
N SER A 101 3.76 -11.91 -21.65
CA SER A 101 3.49 -12.53 -22.94
C SER A 101 2.00 -12.85 -23.12
N GLU A 102 1.37 -13.43 -22.09
CA GLU A 102 -0.06 -13.75 -22.15
C GLU A 102 -0.96 -12.50 -22.16
N LEU A 103 -0.52 -11.40 -21.54
CA LEU A 103 -1.18 -10.10 -21.59
C LEU A 103 -0.91 -9.31 -22.89
N CYS A 104 0.07 -9.74 -23.69
CA CYS A 104 0.55 -9.03 -24.88
C CYS A 104 1.05 -7.60 -24.57
N ILE A 105 1.69 -7.41 -23.42
CA ILE A 105 2.28 -6.13 -22.99
C ILE A 105 3.79 -6.08 -23.27
N GLY A 106 4.30 -4.90 -23.60
CA GLY A 106 5.73 -4.65 -23.82
C GLY A 106 6.48 -4.27 -22.55
N ASP A 107 7.71 -3.78 -22.71
CA ASP A 107 8.59 -3.43 -21.59
C ASP A 107 8.28 -2.07 -20.94
N GLU A 108 7.34 -1.33 -21.52
CA GLU A 108 6.74 -0.11 -20.97
C GLU A 108 5.75 -0.39 -19.82
N GLU A 109 5.28 -1.62 -19.69
CA GLU A 109 4.28 -2.05 -18.71
C GLU A 109 4.76 -3.29 -17.95
N GLY A 110 4.70 -3.22 -16.62
CA GLY A 110 5.18 -4.29 -15.76
C GLY A 110 4.06 -4.95 -14.96
N VAL A 111 4.09 -6.27 -14.82
CA VAL A 111 3.21 -7.02 -13.91
C VAL A 111 3.66 -6.80 -12.47
N MET A 112 2.73 -6.48 -11.58
CA MET A 112 3.02 -6.13 -10.18
C MET A 112 2.46 -7.16 -9.21
N GLY A 113 1.31 -7.75 -9.52
CA GLY A 113 0.63 -8.71 -8.66
C GLY A 113 -0.46 -9.45 -9.40
N VAL A 114 -0.81 -10.63 -8.90
CA VAL A 114 -2.00 -11.38 -9.32
C VAL A 114 -2.88 -11.57 -8.11
N ILE A 115 -4.19 -11.37 -8.25
CA ILE A 115 -5.18 -11.63 -7.19
C ILE A 115 -6.10 -12.73 -7.69
N THR A 116 -6.01 -13.92 -7.12
CA THR A 116 -6.93 -15.03 -7.40
C THR A 116 -8.18 -14.88 -6.55
N ILE A 117 -9.37 -15.05 -7.13
CA ILE A 117 -10.65 -14.89 -6.45
C ILE A 117 -11.41 -16.21 -6.46
N ARG A 118 -11.85 -16.65 -5.28
CA ARG A 118 -12.69 -17.85 -5.09
C ARG A 118 -14.09 -17.49 -4.60
N ASP A 119 -14.97 -18.49 -4.63
CA ASP A 119 -16.34 -18.47 -4.11
C ASP A 119 -17.22 -17.40 -4.76
N VAL A 120 -16.96 -17.09 -6.04
CA VAL A 120 -17.70 -16.06 -6.76
C VAL A 120 -19.16 -16.49 -6.90
N PRO A 121 -20.13 -15.76 -6.33
CA PRO A 121 -21.54 -16.08 -6.52
C PRO A 121 -21.89 -16.04 -8.01
N LEU A 122 -22.74 -16.96 -8.46
CA LEU A 122 -23.24 -16.96 -9.83
C LEU A 122 -24.06 -15.68 -10.11
N PHE A 123 -23.39 -14.64 -10.59
CA PHE A 123 -24.03 -13.44 -11.07
C PHE A 123 -24.39 -13.62 -12.54
N HIS A 124 -25.64 -13.34 -12.89
CA HIS A 124 -26.06 -13.27 -14.29
C HIS A 124 -25.59 -11.93 -14.86
N PHE A 125 -24.38 -11.90 -15.42
CA PHE A 125 -23.91 -10.73 -16.16
C PHE A 125 -24.61 -10.69 -17.52
N GLY A 126 -25.28 -9.57 -17.83
CA GLY A 126 -25.80 -9.34 -19.16
C GLY A 126 -24.64 -9.15 -20.14
N ARG A 127 -24.37 -10.15 -21.00
CA ARG A 127 -23.38 -10.02 -22.08
C ARG A 127 -23.93 -9.02 -23.09
N ASN A 128 -23.26 -7.88 -23.24
CA ASN A 128 -23.62 -6.89 -24.26
C ASN A 128 -22.73 -7.17 -25.48
N ASP A 129 -23.22 -7.97 -26.43
CA ASP A 129 -22.49 -8.44 -27.63
C ASP A 129 -22.19 -7.33 -28.67
N LYS A 130 -22.13 -6.07 -28.24
CA LYS A 130 -21.67 -5.01 -29.14
C LYS A 130 -20.19 -5.27 -29.40
N ASN A 131 -19.85 -5.51 -30.67
CA ASN A 131 -18.49 -5.48 -31.19
C ASN A 131 -17.84 -4.11 -30.90
N LEU A 132 -17.39 -3.92 -29.66
CA LEU A 132 -16.63 -2.76 -29.26
C LEU A 132 -15.25 -2.95 -29.86
N LYS A 133 -14.93 -2.10 -30.84
CA LYS A 133 -13.55 -1.94 -31.28
C LYS A 133 -12.76 -1.59 -30.03
N ILE A 134 -11.81 -2.45 -29.65
CA ILE A 134 -10.80 -2.14 -28.63
C ILE A 134 -10.33 -0.72 -28.93
N PRO A 135 -10.63 0.27 -28.08
CA PRO A 135 -9.98 1.55 -28.22
C PRO A 135 -8.51 1.23 -28.03
N LYS A 136 -7.71 1.34 -29.10
CA LYS A 136 -6.31 1.62 -28.89
C LYS A 136 -6.34 2.91 -28.11
N THR A 137 -6.13 2.84 -26.81
CA THR A 137 -5.75 4.00 -26.03
C THR A 137 -4.41 4.46 -26.59
N ASN A 138 -4.48 5.20 -27.71
CA ASN A 138 -3.55 6.26 -28.03
C ASN A 138 -3.80 7.36 -26.99
N LEU A 139 -3.61 7.02 -25.70
CA LEU A 139 -3.11 8.01 -24.78
C LEU A 139 -1.82 8.47 -25.43
N ASP A 140 -1.78 9.73 -25.80
CA ASP A 140 -0.63 10.38 -26.40
C ASP A 140 0.49 10.36 -25.35
N LEU A 141 1.14 9.19 -25.21
CA LEU A 141 2.24 8.90 -24.28
C LEU A 141 3.51 9.67 -24.69
N ASN A 142 3.46 10.43 -25.80
CA ASN A 142 4.49 11.35 -26.28
C ASN A 142 4.90 12.44 -25.28
N ARG A 143 4.34 12.47 -24.06
CA ARG A 143 4.77 13.35 -22.96
C ARG A 143 5.59 12.66 -21.88
N SER A 144 5.83 11.35 -21.94
CA SER A 144 6.72 10.72 -20.97
C SER A 144 8.18 11.04 -21.31
N LYS A 145 8.90 11.61 -20.33
CA LYS A 145 10.36 11.54 -20.35
C LYS A 145 10.70 10.06 -20.10
N TYR A 146 11.32 9.40 -21.08
CA TYR A 146 11.81 8.04 -20.90
C TYR A 146 12.88 8.04 -19.80
N PHE A 147 12.70 7.23 -18.75
CA PHE A 147 13.71 7.02 -17.73
C PHE A 147 14.22 5.57 -17.81
N PRO A 148 15.36 5.32 -18.48
CA PRO A 148 15.91 3.98 -18.66
C PRO A 148 16.06 3.20 -17.33
N LEU A 149 16.28 3.93 -16.23
CA LEU A 149 16.42 3.34 -14.90
C LEU A 149 15.14 2.63 -14.42
N LEU A 150 13.94 3.10 -14.79
CA LEU A 150 12.69 2.48 -14.36
C LEU A 150 12.55 1.07 -14.95
N LYS A 151 12.83 0.94 -16.24
CA LYS A 151 12.87 -0.35 -16.95
C LYS A 151 13.98 -1.24 -16.38
N LEU A 152 15.18 -0.69 -16.17
CA LEU A 152 16.28 -1.46 -15.58
C LEU A 152 15.91 -2.02 -14.19
N VAL A 153 15.33 -1.19 -13.32
CA VAL A 153 14.85 -1.64 -12.00
C VAL A 153 13.78 -2.72 -12.18
N HIS A 154 12.82 -2.54 -13.08
CA HIS A 154 11.78 -3.53 -13.33
C HIS A 154 12.36 -4.89 -13.73
N GLU A 155 13.21 -4.93 -14.77
CA GLU A 155 13.89 -6.13 -15.25
C GLU A 155 14.69 -6.82 -14.15
N GLN A 156 15.44 -6.06 -13.33
CA GLN A 156 16.20 -6.61 -12.22
C GLN A 156 15.30 -7.20 -11.11
N THR A 157 14.05 -6.77 -11.01
CA THR A 157 13.09 -7.30 -10.02
C THR A 157 12.25 -8.48 -10.51
N LYS A 158 12.37 -8.92 -11.78
CA LYS A 158 11.65 -10.09 -12.32
C LYS A 158 12.10 -11.42 -11.70
N PRO A 159 13.40 -11.73 -11.56
CA PRO A 159 13.84 -13.05 -11.11
C PRO A 159 13.22 -13.47 -9.78
N VAL A 160 12.66 -14.68 -9.76
CA VAL A 160 12.09 -15.30 -8.57
C VAL A 160 13.13 -16.27 -8.00
N HIS A 161 13.47 -16.09 -6.73
CA HIS A 161 14.41 -16.98 -6.05
C HIS A 161 13.65 -17.84 -5.03
N SER A 162 13.87 -19.16 -5.05
CA SER A 162 13.14 -20.14 -4.24
C SER A 162 13.72 -20.40 -2.84
N LYS A 163 14.92 -19.88 -2.53
CA LYS A 163 15.71 -20.24 -1.34
C LYS A 163 15.41 -19.43 -0.05
N TRP A 164 14.36 -18.61 -0.03
CA TRP A 164 14.21 -17.55 0.99
C TRP A 164 13.32 -17.88 2.20
N ARG A 165 12.85 -19.12 2.32
CA ARG A 165 11.80 -19.49 3.29
C ARG A 165 12.26 -19.64 4.75
N ASP A 166 13.58 -19.77 5.03
CA ASP A 166 14.03 -20.37 6.29
C ASP A 166 14.91 -19.49 7.21
N LYS A 167 14.89 -18.16 7.08
CA LYS A 167 15.67 -17.29 8.00
C LYS A 167 14.75 -16.54 8.98
N GLU A 168 15.08 -16.60 10.29
CA GLU A 168 14.37 -15.92 11.38
C GLU A 168 14.22 -14.39 11.14
N SER A 169 13.12 -13.82 11.64
CA SER A 169 12.80 -12.39 11.54
C SER A 169 13.72 -11.52 12.40
N PHE A 170 14.12 -10.33 11.93
CA PHE A 170 14.98 -9.39 12.68
C PHE A 170 14.31 -8.78 13.94
N HIS A 171 12.99 -8.93 14.09
CA HIS A 171 12.14 -8.13 15.00
C HIS A 171 12.38 -8.29 16.51
N SER A 172 13.34 -9.10 16.98
CA SER A 172 13.46 -9.43 18.41
C SER A 172 14.74 -8.97 19.12
N LYS A 173 15.76 -8.41 18.44
CA LYS A 173 17.10 -8.29 19.08
C LYS A 173 17.56 -6.90 19.55
N ASN A 174 16.99 -5.79 19.10
CA ASN A 174 17.64 -4.47 19.29
C ASN A 174 16.85 -3.36 20.00
N ILE A 175 15.67 -3.63 20.57
CA ILE A 175 14.97 -2.61 21.39
C ILE A 175 15.32 -2.85 22.86
N SER A 176 16.00 -1.89 23.47
CA SER A 176 16.35 -1.92 24.89
C SER A 176 15.09 -2.10 25.74
N THR A 177 15.05 -3.14 26.57
CA THR A 177 13.94 -3.48 27.48
C THR A 177 13.70 -2.42 28.57
N LYS A 178 14.51 -1.36 28.63
CA LYS A 178 14.40 -0.27 29.62
C LYS A 178 13.67 0.96 29.09
N SER A 179 13.33 1.04 27.80
CA SER A 179 12.61 2.18 27.26
C SER A 179 11.17 2.23 27.77
N PRO A 180 10.62 3.43 28.10
CA PRO A 180 9.22 3.58 28.45
C PRO A 180 8.30 2.94 27.41
N THR A 181 7.36 2.11 27.86
CA THR A 181 6.40 1.42 26.99
C THR A 181 4.99 1.75 27.43
N TYR A 182 4.19 2.20 26.47
CA TYR A 182 2.78 2.53 26.65
C TYR A 182 1.96 1.36 26.11
N PHE A 183 1.29 0.62 27.00
CA PHE A 183 0.30 -0.37 26.59
C PHE A 183 -0.97 0.35 26.20
N LEU A 184 -1.44 0.11 24.99
CA LEU A 184 -2.63 0.78 24.47
C LEU A 184 -3.89 0.06 24.99
N PRO A 185 -5.00 0.79 25.21
CA PRO A 185 -6.30 0.20 25.53
C PRO A 185 -6.73 -0.85 24.48
N ASN A 186 -7.76 -1.65 24.80
CA ASN A 186 -8.31 -2.56 23.80
C ASN A 186 -8.99 -1.77 22.68
N PRO A 187 -8.74 -2.12 21.39
CA PRO A 187 -9.37 -1.45 20.26
C PRO A 187 -10.90 -1.51 20.32
N ARG A 188 -11.55 -0.37 20.11
CA ARG A 188 -13.01 -0.29 19.95
C ARG A 188 -13.37 -0.49 18.49
N GLN A 189 -14.27 -1.44 18.25
CA GLN A 189 -14.83 -1.63 16.91
C GLN A 189 -15.86 -0.54 16.62
N LYS A 190 -15.73 0.08 15.44
CA LYS A 190 -16.75 0.93 14.82
C LYS A 190 -17.20 0.23 13.55
N ASN A 191 -18.52 0.08 13.38
CA ASN A 191 -19.09 -0.48 12.17
C ASN A 191 -19.38 0.65 11.18
N MET A 192 -18.94 0.48 9.95
CA MET A 192 -19.21 1.37 8.83
C MET A 192 -19.51 0.49 7.61
N SER A 193 -20.59 0.80 6.89
CA SER A 193 -20.89 0.07 5.65
C SER A 193 -19.92 0.46 4.53
N LEU A 194 -19.81 -0.37 3.49
CA LEU A 194 -18.96 -0.07 2.34
C LEU A 194 -19.38 1.24 1.66
N GLU A 195 -20.69 1.46 1.53
CA GLU A 195 -21.26 2.66 0.91
C GLU A 195 -20.91 3.90 1.73
N GLN A 196 -21.00 3.82 3.06
CA GLN A 196 -20.61 4.91 3.95
C GLN A 196 -19.12 5.20 3.83
N TYR A 197 -18.28 4.16 3.86
CA TYR A 197 -16.84 4.30 3.69
C TYR A 197 -16.50 4.96 2.35
N MET A 198 -17.03 4.44 1.25
CA MET A 198 -16.81 4.98 -0.11
C MET A 198 -17.26 6.44 -0.22
N ALA A 199 -18.38 6.81 0.41
CA ALA A 199 -18.90 8.17 0.38
C ALA A 199 -18.00 9.18 1.10
N ILE A 200 -17.31 8.78 2.17
CA ILE A 200 -16.54 9.72 3.01
C ILE A 200 -15.02 9.59 2.84
N ARG A 201 -14.54 8.53 2.18
CA ARG A 201 -13.11 8.25 2.02
C ARG A 201 -12.46 9.28 1.10
N ASN A 202 -11.93 10.32 1.72
CA ASN A 202 -11.12 11.36 1.09
C ASN A 202 -9.78 11.51 1.82
N THR A 203 -8.80 12.04 1.09
CA THR A 203 -7.52 12.44 1.66
C THR A 203 -7.67 13.81 2.30
N THR A 204 -7.17 13.96 3.53
CA THR A 204 -7.25 15.21 4.30
C THR A 204 -6.30 16.28 3.77
N PHE A 205 -5.27 15.86 3.01
CA PHE A 205 -4.20 16.72 2.52
C PHE A 205 -3.54 17.48 3.67
N HIS A 206 -3.61 18.81 3.69
CA HIS A 206 -2.93 19.65 4.67
C HIS A 206 -3.85 20.18 5.78
N TYR A 207 -5.12 19.77 5.79
CA TYR A 207 -6.15 20.34 6.66
C TYR A 207 -6.30 19.57 7.96
N PHE A 208 -5.30 19.64 8.83
CA PHE A 208 -5.38 19.10 10.20
C PHE A 208 -5.71 20.22 11.19
N SER A 209 -6.58 19.95 12.17
CA SER A 209 -7.01 20.96 13.16
C SER A 209 -5.94 21.25 14.22
N GLY A 210 -5.03 20.31 14.48
CA GLY A 210 -4.09 20.38 15.61
C GLY A 210 -4.70 20.00 16.95
N GLU A 211 -5.96 19.58 16.98
CA GLU A 211 -6.60 19.05 18.18
C GLU A 211 -6.00 17.70 18.58
N GLU A 212 -5.94 17.46 19.89
CA GLU A 212 -5.50 16.18 20.43
C GLU A 212 -6.45 15.04 20.04
N VAL A 213 -5.86 13.92 19.63
CA VAL A 213 -6.58 12.66 19.46
C VAL A 213 -6.55 11.89 20.79
N SER A 214 -7.70 11.35 21.19
CA SER A 214 -7.80 10.53 22.40
C SER A 214 -6.93 9.27 22.31
N GLN A 215 -6.40 8.79 23.44
CA GLN A 215 -5.64 7.55 23.47
C GLN A 215 -6.48 6.37 22.98
N GLU A 216 -7.78 6.36 23.29
CA GLU A 216 -8.71 5.31 22.88
C GLU A 216 -8.98 5.30 21.38
N ASP A 217 -9.12 6.46 20.73
CA ASP A 217 -9.29 6.51 19.28
C ASP A 217 -8.00 6.16 18.55
N PHE A 218 -6.84 6.61 19.05
CA PHE A 218 -5.55 6.25 18.49
C PHE A 218 -5.23 4.76 18.64
N SER A 219 -5.52 4.19 19.80
CA SER A 219 -5.46 2.74 20.06
C SER A 219 -6.37 1.95 19.12
N SER A 220 -7.63 2.36 18.99
CA SER A 220 -8.60 1.71 18.11
C SER A 220 -8.15 1.77 16.65
N PHE A 221 -7.59 2.90 16.23
CA PHE A 221 -6.99 3.10 14.92
C PHE A 221 -5.81 2.15 14.66
N LEU A 222 -4.81 2.10 15.55
CA LEU A 222 -3.66 1.21 15.40
C LEU A 222 -4.06 -0.26 15.46
N GLY A 223 -4.96 -0.58 16.38
CA GLY A 223 -5.54 -1.91 16.56
C GLY A 223 -6.18 -2.38 15.28
N MET A 224 -7.17 -1.64 14.77
CA MET A 224 -7.88 -2.01 13.54
C MET A 224 -6.98 -2.03 12.30
N ALA A 225 -6.01 -1.10 12.18
CA ALA A 225 -5.09 -1.07 11.05
C ALA A 225 -4.24 -2.35 10.97
N PHE A 226 -3.91 -2.95 12.12
CA PHE A 226 -3.00 -4.09 12.21
C PHE A 226 -3.59 -5.30 12.94
N GLU A 227 -4.92 -5.36 13.12
CA GLU A 227 -5.60 -6.50 13.72
C GLU A 227 -5.48 -7.71 12.79
N GLN A 228 -5.16 -8.87 13.37
CA GLN A 228 -4.83 -10.10 12.63
C GLN A 228 -3.72 -9.90 11.60
N PHE A 229 -3.01 -8.76 11.63
CA PHE A 229 -1.87 -8.52 10.78
C PHE A 229 -0.66 -9.19 11.39
N ASN A 230 -0.23 -10.26 10.75
CA ASN A 230 1.04 -10.86 11.11
C ASN A 230 2.05 -10.61 9.98
N PRO A 231 2.94 -9.62 10.10
CA PRO A 231 3.93 -9.35 9.05
C PRO A 231 4.89 -10.53 8.80
N CYS A 232 4.95 -11.52 9.70
CA CYS A 232 5.71 -12.75 9.49
C CYS A 232 4.89 -13.90 8.86
N TYR A 233 3.56 -13.84 8.85
CA TYR A 233 2.69 -14.92 8.37
C TYR A 233 1.72 -14.49 7.24
N ASP A 234 1.16 -13.29 7.29
CA ASP A 234 0.28 -12.73 6.25
C ASP A 234 1.04 -12.33 4.99
N PHE A 235 2.35 -12.11 5.15
CA PHE A 235 3.26 -12.14 4.04
C PHE A 235 3.89 -13.51 4.02
N HIS A 236 3.57 -14.30 3.00
CA HIS A 236 4.43 -15.42 2.55
C HIS A 236 5.84 -14.96 2.15
N TYR A 237 6.18 -13.69 2.39
CA TYR A 237 7.24 -12.91 1.80
C TYR A 237 7.86 -12.06 2.91
N ARG A 238 9.18 -12.16 3.06
CA ARG A 238 9.98 -11.61 4.16
C ARG A 238 10.12 -10.06 4.14
N ALA A 239 9.04 -9.33 3.87
CA ALA A 239 9.00 -7.87 3.86
C ALA A 239 8.96 -7.36 5.31
N GLU A 240 10.13 -7.30 5.93
CA GLU A 240 10.28 -6.79 7.29
C GLU A 240 10.07 -5.27 7.32
N ILE A 241 8.83 -4.85 7.56
CA ILE A 241 8.46 -3.45 7.75
C ILE A 241 8.20 -3.20 9.24
N ALA A 242 9.01 -2.32 9.83
CA ALA A 242 8.77 -1.77 11.15
C ALA A 242 7.77 -0.60 11.08
N ILE A 243 6.92 -0.50 12.10
CA ILE A 243 5.90 0.55 12.22
C ILE A 243 6.38 1.54 13.28
N TYR A 244 6.95 2.65 12.86
CA TYR A 244 7.27 3.75 13.77
C TYR A 244 6.11 4.75 13.81
N CYS A 245 5.88 5.33 14.98
CA CYS A 245 4.87 6.36 15.22
C CYS A 245 5.55 7.57 15.86
N TYR A 246 5.63 8.69 15.16
CA TYR A 246 5.90 9.96 15.82
C TYR A 246 4.60 10.51 16.39
N CYS A 247 4.47 10.56 17.71
CA CYS A 247 3.29 11.07 18.40
C CYS A 247 3.55 12.52 18.81
N ASN A 248 2.59 13.41 18.56
CA ASN A 248 2.65 14.83 18.89
C ASN A 248 1.45 15.24 19.76
N HIS A 249 0.24 15.10 19.23
CA HIS A 249 -1.02 15.45 19.91
C HIS A 249 -1.85 14.21 20.19
N ILE A 250 -1.27 13.24 20.91
CA ILE A 250 -2.01 12.07 21.40
C ILE A 250 -2.15 12.20 22.90
N LYS A 251 -3.40 12.24 23.38
CA LYS A 251 -3.69 12.39 24.80
C LYS A 251 -3.00 11.29 25.62
N ASP A 252 -2.40 11.67 26.75
CA ASP A 252 -1.71 10.78 27.70
C ASP A 252 -0.49 10.03 27.11
N ILE A 253 -0.03 10.38 25.92
CA ILE A 253 1.22 9.91 25.32
C ILE A 253 2.12 11.13 25.10
N LYS A 254 3.34 11.08 25.64
CA LYS A 254 4.31 12.17 25.47
C LYS A 254 4.69 12.34 24.00
N GLU A 255 5.03 13.55 23.61
CA GLU A 255 5.60 13.80 22.29
C GLU A 255 6.92 13.03 22.12
N GLY A 256 7.06 12.33 20.99
CA GLY A 256 8.27 11.56 20.69
C GLY A 256 8.10 10.54 19.57
N LEU A 257 9.19 9.83 19.28
CA LEU A 257 9.21 8.71 18.34
C LEU A 257 9.04 7.41 19.11
N TYR A 258 8.14 6.56 18.62
CA TYR A 258 7.81 5.26 19.17
C TYR A 258 7.90 4.18 18.09
N ILE A 259 8.17 2.95 18.49
CA ILE A 259 7.93 1.77 17.66
C ILE A 259 6.68 1.06 18.17
N TYR A 260 5.79 0.72 17.25
CA TYR A 260 4.55 0.01 17.54
C TYR A 260 4.76 -1.51 17.46
N ASN A 261 4.38 -2.21 18.52
CA ASN A 261 4.34 -3.66 18.57
C ASN A 261 2.89 -4.13 18.41
N VAL A 262 2.62 -4.81 17.29
CA VAL A 262 1.29 -5.32 16.94
C VAL A 262 0.84 -6.43 17.91
N ILE A 263 1.77 -7.29 18.36
CA ILE A 263 1.46 -8.45 19.21
C ILE A 263 1.06 -8.01 20.62
N SER A 264 1.85 -7.12 21.23
CA SER A 264 1.58 -6.62 22.58
C SER A 264 0.66 -5.39 22.59
N HIS A 265 0.22 -4.92 21.43
CA HIS A 265 -0.55 -3.69 21.24
C HIS A 265 0.02 -2.52 22.07
N SER A 266 1.29 -2.19 21.83
CA SER A 266 2.02 -1.22 22.66
C SER A 266 2.97 -0.35 21.86
N LEU A 267 3.30 0.82 22.40
CA LEU A 267 4.27 1.77 21.86
C LEU A 267 5.49 1.82 22.77
N THR A 268 6.64 1.40 22.26
CA THR A 268 7.91 1.52 22.98
C THR A 268 8.66 2.75 22.49
N GLN A 269 9.06 3.61 23.43
CA GLN A 269 9.71 4.87 23.12
C GLN A 269 11.11 4.64 22.53
N VAL A 270 11.37 5.29 21.41
CA VAL A 270 12.66 5.34 20.71
C VAL A 270 13.36 6.67 20.97
N TRP A 271 12.59 7.77 20.97
CA TRP A 271 13.07 9.12 21.22
C TRP A 271 12.04 9.93 22.01
N GLU A 272 12.48 10.74 22.98
CA GLU A 272 11.63 11.68 23.74
C GLU A 272 11.79 13.11 23.22
N GLY A 273 10.67 13.80 23.02
CA GLY A 273 10.61 15.23 22.70
C GLY A 273 10.42 15.56 21.22
N ALA A 274 10.25 16.85 20.97
CA ALA A 274 9.89 17.39 19.67
C ALA A 274 10.97 17.19 18.60
N LEU A 275 10.56 16.61 17.47
CA LEU A 275 11.31 16.50 16.22
C LEU A 275 10.67 17.32 15.09
N SER A 276 9.40 17.71 15.25
CA SER A 276 8.52 18.37 14.27
C SER A 276 9.14 19.58 13.56
N LEU A 277 9.82 20.47 14.30
CA LEU A 277 10.45 21.68 13.75
C LEU A 277 11.54 21.39 12.70
N ASN A 278 12.19 20.24 12.76
CA ASN A 278 13.24 19.88 11.81
C ASN A 278 12.68 19.14 10.58
N ILE A 279 11.46 18.62 10.63
CA ILE A 279 10.87 17.81 9.56
C ILE A 279 10.62 18.64 8.29
N TYR A 280 10.25 19.91 8.45
CA TYR A 280 10.06 20.86 7.34
C TYR A 280 11.28 20.98 6.42
N LYS A 281 12.50 20.73 6.93
CA LYS A 281 13.74 20.78 6.13
C LYS A 281 13.90 19.56 5.20
N THR A 282 13.09 18.52 5.39
CA THR A 282 13.22 17.22 4.72
C THR A 282 12.12 16.96 3.69
N ILE A 283 11.10 17.81 3.67
CA ILE A 283 9.87 17.61 2.91
C ILE A 283 9.73 18.69 1.85
N VAL A 284 9.38 18.25 0.65
CA VAL A 284 9.36 19.09 -0.56
C VAL A 284 8.06 19.90 -0.66
N GLN A 285 7.08 19.67 0.22
CA GLN A 285 5.78 20.34 0.16
C GLN A 285 5.62 21.38 1.29
N PRO A 286 5.52 22.68 0.96
CA PRO A 286 5.55 23.77 1.94
C PRO A 286 4.26 23.93 2.76
N ASP A 287 3.14 23.33 2.34
CA ASP A 287 1.82 23.63 2.92
C ASP A 287 1.35 22.67 4.02
N LEU A 288 2.08 21.57 4.28
CA LEU A 288 1.73 20.64 5.36
C LEU A 288 2.25 21.13 6.71
N ASP A 289 1.36 21.47 7.63
CA ASP A 289 1.74 21.82 9.00
C ASP A 289 1.91 20.56 9.87
N PHE A 290 3.16 20.11 10.04
CA PHE A 290 3.51 18.97 10.89
C PHE A 290 3.06 19.14 12.33
N ASN A 291 3.07 20.37 12.83
CA ASN A 291 2.69 20.65 14.20
C ASN A 291 1.18 20.50 14.42
N LYS A 292 0.38 20.39 13.36
CA LYS A 292 -1.07 20.13 13.47
C LYS A 292 -1.43 18.66 13.31
N THR A 293 -0.47 17.81 12.97
CA THR A 293 -0.68 16.36 12.91
C THR A 293 -0.62 15.79 14.33
N ALA A 294 -1.54 14.89 14.66
CA ALA A 294 -1.57 14.21 15.94
C ALA A 294 -0.51 13.10 16.01
N ALA A 295 -0.34 12.37 14.90
CA ALA A 295 0.73 11.40 14.74
C ALA A 295 1.18 11.29 13.28
N THR A 296 2.41 10.80 13.09
CA THR A 296 2.94 10.36 11.78
C THR A 296 3.32 8.90 11.87
N LEU A 297 2.70 8.07 11.03
CA LEU A 297 3.05 6.67 10.85
C LEU A 297 4.16 6.60 9.81
N ILE A 298 5.24 5.92 10.17
CA ILE A 298 6.45 5.79 9.35
C ILE A 298 6.70 4.31 9.14
N LEU A 299 6.21 3.80 8.00
CA LEU A 299 6.49 2.43 7.59
C LEU A 299 7.94 2.37 7.12
N SER A 300 8.76 1.54 7.74
CA SER A 300 10.21 1.51 7.48
C SER A 300 10.71 0.11 7.19
N GLY A 301 11.39 -0.07 6.07
CA GLY A 301 11.93 -1.36 5.62
C GLY A 301 13.42 -1.51 5.90
N LEU A 302 13.90 -2.75 5.89
CA LEU A 302 15.32 -3.08 6.01
C LEU A 302 16.04 -3.05 4.64
N PRO A 303 17.02 -2.18 4.38
CA PRO A 303 17.72 -2.13 3.10
C PRO A 303 18.37 -3.46 2.68
N SER A 304 18.72 -4.33 3.63
CA SER A 304 19.33 -5.63 3.38
C SER A 304 18.47 -6.55 2.49
N PHE A 305 17.16 -6.31 2.36
CA PHE A 305 16.34 -7.08 1.41
C PHE A 305 16.83 -6.90 -0.04
N MET A 306 17.44 -5.75 -0.39
CA MET A 306 17.94 -5.50 -1.74
C MET A 306 19.23 -6.26 -2.04
N GLU A 307 20.10 -6.42 -1.03
CA GLU A 307 21.33 -7.21 -1.14
C GLU A 307 21.03 -8.70 -1.30
N GLU A 308 19.91 -9.12 -0.72
CA GLU A 308 19.43 -10.49 -0.74
C GLU A 308 18.75 -10.84 -2.09
N CYS A 309 17.75 -10.04 -2.52
CA CYS A 309 16.98 -10.31 -3.73
C CYS A 309 16.33 -9.03 -4.26
N SER A 310 16.68 -8.62 -5.49
CA SER A 310 16.12 -7.42 -6.13
C SER A 310 14.59 -7.40 -6.17
N ARG A 311 13.91 -8.56 -6.34
CA ARG A 311 12.44 -8.65 -6.30
C ARG A 311 11.85 -8.19 -4.97
N LEU A 312 12.58 -8.32 -3.86
CA LEU A 312 12.12 -7.85 -2.55
C LEU A 312 11.93 -6.33 -2.51
N TYR A 313 12.63 -5.54 -3.33
CA TYR A 313 12.36 -4.11 -3.44
C TYR A 313 10.92 -3.83 -3.91
N ARG A 314 10.50 -4.49 -4.99
CA ARG A 314 9.13 -4.40 -5.50
C ARG A 314 8.12 -4.91 -4.46
N LYS A 315 8.37 -6.08 -3.88
CA LYS A 315 7.45 -6.71 -2.91
C LYS A 315 7.28 -5.86 -1.66
N THR A 316 8.37 -5.35 -1.09
CA THR A 316 8.34 -4.47 0.08
C THR A 316 7.56 -3.20 -0.19
N ASN A 317 7.69 -2.60 -1.38
CA ASN A 317 6.88 -1.43 -1.75
C ASN A 317 5.39 -1.77 -1.89
N ILE A 318 5.04 -2.89 -2.52
CA ILE A 318 3.64 -3.35 -2.62
C ILE A 318 3.07 -3.62 -1.22
N VAL A 319 3.82 -4.32 -0.37
CA VAL A 319 3.44 -4.59 1.02
C VAL A 319 3.27 -3.29 1.82
N CYS A 320 4.16 -2.32 1.64
CA CYS A 320 4.02 -0.99 2.20
C CYS A 320 2.70 -0.32 1.76
N GLY A 321 2.32 -0.44 0.48
CA GLY A 321 1.04 0.02 -0.03
C GLY A 321 -0.17 -0.66 0.59
N ILE A 322 -0.10 -1.98 0.80
CA ILE A 322 -1.15 -2.74 1.51
C ILE A 322 -1.32 -2.21 2.94
N MET A 323 -0.23 -2.04 3.67
CA MET A 323 -0.24 -1.50 5.03
C MET A 323 -0.75 -0.06 5.06
N MET A 324 -0.36 0.75 4.08
CA MET A 324 -0.80 2.13 3.93
C MET A 324 -2.31 2.22 3.75
N GLU A 325 -2.92 1.38 2.91
CA GLU A 325 -4.38 1.37 2.76
C GLU A 325 -5.09 0.84 4.02
N ARG A 326 -4.51 -0.13 4.75
CA ARG A 326 -5.04 -0.53 6.07
C ARG A 326 -5.07 0.62 7.07
N ILE A 327 -3.99 1.42 7.11
CA ILE A 327 -3.91 2.64 7.92
C ILE A 327 -4.99 3.64 7.49
N ILE A 328 -5.11 3.91 6.19
CA ILE A 328 -6.09 4.87 5.67
C ILE A 328 -7.51 4.43 6.02
N HIS A 329 -7.85 3.17 5.76
CA HIS A 329 -9.16 2.62 6.04
C HIS A 329 -9.50 2.72 7.53
N SER A 330 -8.57 2.29 8.39
CA SER A 330 -8.74 2.40 9.84
C SER A 330 -8.95 3.85 10.28
N ALA A 331 -8.16 4.79 9.77
CA ALA A 331 -8.32 6.21 10.10
C ALA A 331 -9.71 6.72 9.72
N VAL A 332 -10.20 6.40 8.52
CA VAL A 332 -11.54 6.81 8.06
C VAL A 332 -12.63 6.23 8.96
N ILE A 333 -12.59 4.94 9.30
CA ILE A 333 -13.57 4.31 10.19
C ILE A 333 -13.54 4.93 11.59
N GLN A 334 -12.37 5.32 12.07
CA GLN A 334 -12.23 6.00 13.36
C GLN A 334 -12.63 7.48 13.32
N GLY A 335 -12.92 8.05 12.15
CA GLY A 335 -13.26 9.46 11.99
C GLY A 335 -12.04 10.39 12.00
N LEU A 336 -10.84 9.83 11.79
CA LEU A 336 -9.58 10.57 11.72
C LEU A 336 -9.28 11.02 10.28
N GLY A 337 -8.61 12.17 10.18
CA GLY A 337 -7.96 12.62 8.97
C GLY A 337 -6.70 11.81 8.68
N GLN A 338 -6.40 11.67 7.39
CA GLN A 338 -5.25 10.93 6.89
C GLN A 338 -4.62 11.63 5.68
N TYR A 339 -3.29 11.64 5.63
CA TYR A 339 -2.53 12.11 4.47
C TYR A 339 -1.27 11.27 4.22
N PRO A 340 -1.32 10.32 3.28
CA PRO A 340 -0.19 9.58 2.78
C PRO A 340 0.75 10.48 2.00
N PHE A 341 2.04 10.34 2.25
CA PHE A 341 3.06 11.17 1.68
C PHE A 341 4.31 10.36 1.32
N LEU A 342 4.69 10.42 0.05
CA LEU A 342 5.76 9.61 -0.55
C LEU A 342 6.89 10.46 -1.13
N SER A 343 6.77 11.79 -1.12
CA SER A 343 7.71 12.71 -1.78
C SER A 343 8.62 13.44 -0.77
N TYR A 344 9.56 12.71 -0.19
CA TYR A 344 10.52 13.21 0.80
C TYR A 344 11.92 12.64 0.56
N SER A 345 12.95 13.30 1.11
CA SER A 345 14.30 12.71 1.15
C SER A 345 14.37 11.68 2.28
N ALA A 346 14.47 10.40 1.92
CA ALA A 346 14.49 9.31 2.91
C ALA A 346 15.66 9.43 3.89
N ASP A 347 16.85 9.78 3.41
CA ASP A 347 18.05 9.95 4.25
C ASP A 347 17.91 11.16 5.19
N ALA A 348 17.49 12.31 4.65
CA ALA A 348 17.32 13.51 5.47
C ALA A 348 16.22 13.31 6.51
N PHE A 349 15.10 12.68 6.13
CA PHE A 349 14.00 12.36 7.03
C PHE A 349 14.45 11.39 8.13
N LYS A 350 15.17 10.33 7.76
CA LYS A 350 15.73 9.36 8.71
C LYS A 350 16.62 10.04 9.76
N THR A 351 17.53 10.91 9.32
CA THR A 351 18.40 11.68 10.22
C THR A 351 17.62 12.59 11.16
N VAL A 352 16.67 13.35 10.62
CA VAL A 352 15.85 14.28 11.41
C VAL A 352 14.97 13.55 12.41
N MET A 353 14.36 12.44 12.01
CA MET A 353 13.49 11.65 12.86
C MET A 353 14.22 10.73 13.83
N LYS A 354 15.55 10.63 13.73
CA LYS A 354 16.37 9.71 14.53
C LYS A 354 15.86 8.26 14.43
N LEU A 355 15.43 7.88 13.23
CA LEU A 355 14.97 6.52 12.97
C LEU A 355 16.15 5.55 13.22
N PRO A 356 15.93 4.47 13.98
CA PRO A 356 16.97 3.50 14.27
C PRO A 356 17.53 2.86 13.01
N GLU A 357 18.85 2.70 12.97
CA GLU A 357 19.50 1.85 11.98
C GLU A 357 19.07 0.38 12.17
N PRO A 358 18.97 -0.43 11.09
CA PRO A 358 19.26 -0.07 9.69
C PRO A 358 18.04 0.42 8.91
N PHE A 359 16.92 0.75 9.57
CA PHE A 359 15.65 1.00 8.88
C PHE A 359 15.67 2.24 7.96
N ILE A 360 14.98 2.13 6.83
CA ILE A 360 14.76 3.23 5.88
C ILE A 360 13.26 3.49 5.74
N PRO A 361 12.80 4.75 5.86
CA PRO A 361 11.39 5.08 5.72
C PRO A 361 10.88 4.83 4.28
N LEU A 362 9.85 4.00 4.15
CA LEU A 362 9.16 3.61 2.91
C LEU A 362 7.93 4.48 2.60
N SER A 363 7.20 4.91 3.62
CA SER A 363 6.09 5.85 3.48
C SER A 363 5.82 6.61 4.77
N LEU A 364 5.28 7.81 4.63
CA LEU A 364 4.78 8.61 5.75
C LEU A 364 3.27 8.72 5.64
N ILE A 365 2.55 8.55 6.74
CA ILE A 365 1.10 8.77 6.80
C ILE A 365 0.80 9.67 7.99
N PHE A 366 0.33 10.88 7.70
CA PHE A 366 -0.08 11.85 8.71
C PHE A 366 -1.50 11.54 9.19
N ILE A 367 -1.71 11.60 10.50
CA ILE A 367 -2.97 11.30 11.18
C ILE A 367 -3.32 12.45 12.13
N GLY A 368 -4.60 12.81 12.22
CA GLY A 368 -5.11 13.82 13.14
C GLY A 368 -6.56 14.17 12.83
N HIS A 369 -7.19 15.04 13.61
CA HIS A 369 -8.55 15.52 13.29
C HIS A 369 -8.54 16.43 12.06
N LYS A 370 -9.58 16.31 11.21
CA LYS A 370 -9.73 17.12 10.00
C LYS A 370 -10.18 18.54 10.38
N ASP A 371 -9.56 19.55 9.79
CA ASP A 371 -10.06 20.92 9.82
C ASP A 371 -11.12 21.13 8.72
N CYS A 372 -12.39 21.00 9.11
CA CYS A 372 -13.52 21.17 8.19
C CYS A 372 -13.81 22.63 7.83
N SER A 373 -13.21 23.62 8.52
CA SER A 373 -13.49 25.05 8.29
C SER A 373 -12.88 25.58 6.99
N ASN A 374 -11.75 25.00 6.55
CA ASN A 374 -11.06 25.39 5.32
C ASN A 374 -11.40 24.50 4.10
N TYR A 375 -12.00 23.33 4.32
CA TYR A 375 -12.29 22.35 3.26
C TYR A 375 -13.43 22.82 2.32
N ILE A 376 -14.47 23.44 2.90
CA ILE A 376 -15.68 23.89 2.19
C ILE A 376 -15.41 25.12 1.31
N LEU A 377 -14.45 25.97 1.69
CA LEU A 377 -14.19 27.24 0.98
C LEU A 377 -13.32 27.10 -0.28
N LYS A 378 -12.56 26.02 -0.45
CA LYS A 378 -11.62 25.85 -1.58
C LYS A 378 -12.05 24.83 -2.64
N TYR A 379 -12.94 23.89 -2.31
CA TYR A 379 -13.40 22.86 -3.27
C TYR A 379 -14.94 22.72 -3.26
N PRO A 380 -15.69 23.72 -3.78
CA PRO A 380 -17.16 23.66 -3.84
C PRO A 380 -17.72 22.60 -4.81
N MET A 381 -16.88 21.87 -5.55
CA MET A 381 -17.31 20.90 -6.57
C MET A 381 -17.74 19.51 -6.04
N PHE A 382 -17.78 19.30 -4.73
CA PHE A 382 -18.19 18.01 -4.13
C PHE A 382 -19.47 18.09 -3.28
N LEU A 383 -20.33 19.08 -3.58
CA LEU A 383 -21.73 19.11 -3.12
C LEU A 383 -22.68 18.63 -4.23
#